data_AF-A0A5C2HTG6-F1
#
_entry.id   AF-A0A5C2HTG6-F1
#
_cell.length_a   1.000
_cell.length_b   1.000
_cell.length_c   1.000
_cell.angle_alpha   90.00
_cell.angle_beta   90.00
_cell.angle_gamma   90.00
#
_symmetry.space_group_name_H-M   'P 1'
#
loop_
_entity.id
_entity.type
_entity.pdbx_description
1 polymer ?
#
loop_
_entity_poly.entity_id
_entity_poly.type
_entity_poly.pdbx_seq_one_letter_code
_entity_poly.pdbx_strand_id
1 'polypeptide(L)'
;MVSNYLTASEVELSPYLQFAKGLINQVLTRINGRVLIRYFVFDGAFGHNNALQMVQQLKLHLISKLRCNSALYLPYDGPYSGRGRRRK
;
A
#
# COMPACT_ATOMS: atom_id res chain seq x y z
N MET A 1 -1.24 25.10 8.03
CA MET A 1 -2.30 24.45 7.25
C MET A 1 -1.71 23.22 6.59
N VAL A 2 -1.98 22.03 7.12
CA VAL A 2 -1.49 20.76 6.55
C VAL A 2 -2.34 20.46 5.33
N SER A 3 -1.71 20.34 4.16
CA SER A 3 -2.38 20.02 2.91
C SER A 3 -2.95 18.61 2.97
N ASN A 4 -4.28 18.48 3.02
CA ASN A 4 -5.00 17.22 2.82
C ASN A 4 -4.93 16.83 1.34
N TYR A 5 -3.79 16.31 0.89
CA TYR A 5 -3.79 15.47 -0.29
C TYR A 5 -4.46 14.15 0.09
N LEU A 6 -5.44 13.72 -0.70
CA LEU A 6 -6.16 12.44 -0.57
C LEU A 6 -5.18 11.26 -0.61
N THR A 7 -4.52 10.96 0.50
CA THR A 7 -3.87 9.66 0.68
C THR A 7 -4.98 8.63 0.85
N ALA A 8 -4.93 7.54 0.07
CA ALA A 8 -5.77 6.36 0.30
C ALA A 8 -5.36 5.64 1.60
N SER A 9 -5.40 6.35 2.73
CA SER A 9 -4.64 6.04 3.96
C SER A 9 -5.41 5.23 5.00
N GLU A 10 -6.60 4.72 4.68
CA GLU A 10 -7.38 3.89 5.61
C GLU A 10 -7.95 2.69 4.85
N VAL A 11 -7.10 1.71 4.60
CA VAL A 11 -7.51 0.44 4.00
C VAL A 11 -7.61 -0.62 5.09
N GLU A 12 -8.80 -1.22 5.24
CA GLU A 12 -8.99 -2.38 6.09
C GLU A 12 -8.14 -3.55 5.56
N LEU A 13 -7.22 -4.04 6.40
CA LEU A 13 -6.36 -5.15 6.04
C LEU A 13 -7.10 -6.47 6.21
N SER A 14 -7.03 -7.34 5.21
CA SER A 14 -7.54 -8.70 5.35
C SER A 14 -6.82 -9.45 6.48
N PRO A 15 -7.43 -10.48 7.10
CA PRO A 15 -6.80 -11.26 8.16
C PRO A 15 -5.41 -11.79 7.78
N TYR A 16 -5.24 -12.18 6.51
CA TYR A 16 -3.95 -12.63 5.98
C TYR A 16 -2.88 -11.54 5.99
N LEU A 17 -3.23 -10.30 5.60
CA LEU A 17 -2.29 -9.18 5.66
C LEU A 17 -2.01 -8.76 7.10
N GLN A 18 -2.99 -8.84 8.01
CA GLN A 18 -2.76 -8.59 9.43
C GLN A 18 -1.77 -9.61 10.01
N PHE A 19 -1.92 -10.89 9.66
CA PHE A 19 -0.99 -11.95 10.03
C PHE A 19 0.43 -11.67 9.51
N ALA A 20 0.58 -11.37 8.22
CA ALA A 20 1.87 -11.04 7.61
C ALA A 20 2.52 -9.80 8.28
N LYS A 21 1.74 -8.74 8.52
CA LYS A 21 2.18 -7.55 9.26
C LYS A 21 2.73 -7.91 10.64
N GLY A 22 2.05 -8.79 11.36
CA GLY A 22 2.48 -9.28 12.67
C GLY A 22 3.83 -9.98 12.61
N LEU A 23 4.04 -10.87 11.63
CA LEU A 23 5.31 -11.55 11.43
C LEU A 23 6.45 -10.58 11.11
N ILE A 24 6.23 -9.62 10.21
CA ILE A 24 7.24 -8.62 9.86
C ILE A 24 7.58 -7.77 11.08
N ASN A 25 6.57 -7.32 11.84
CA ASN A 25 6.80 -6.52 13.05
C ASN A 25 7.63 -7.29 14.08
N GLN A 26 7.35 -8.57 14.31
CA GLN A 26 8.15 -9.38 15.24
C GLN A 26 9.62 -9.50 14.79
N VAL A 27 9.89 -9.60 13.49
CA VAL A 27 11.26 -9.60 12.97
C VAL A 27 11.93 -8.25 13.20
N LEU A 28 11.26 -7.13 12.89
CA LEU A 28 11.76 -5.78 13.13
C LEU A 28 12.06 -5.52 14.62
N THR A 29 11.19 -5.99 15.51
CA THR A 29 11.41 -5.91 16.97
C THR A 29 12.65 -6.69 17.40
N ARG A 30 12.90 -7.87 16.82
CA ARG A 30 14.11 -8.66 17.12
C ARG A 30 15.39 -7.98 16.60
N ILE A 31 15.32 -7.34 15.44
CA ILE A 31 16.42 -6.52 14.91
C ILE A 31 16.69 -5.33 15.85
N ASN A 32 15.63 -4.79 16.48
CA ASN A 32 15.67 -3.73 17.48
C ASN A 32 16.49 -2.51 17.04
N GLY A 33 16.37 -2.12 15.77
CA GLY A 33 17.08 -0.97 15.21
C GLY A 33 18.60 -1.11 15.11
N ARG A 34 19.18 -2.29 15.39
CA ARG A 34 20.62 -2.55 15.21
C ARG A 34 21.08 -2.40 13.76
N VAL A 35 20.15 -2.56 12.82
CA VAL A 35 20.33 -2.30 11.40
C VAL A 35 19.15 -1.47 10.91
N LEU A 36 19.44 -0.44 10.11
CA LEU A 36 18.40 0.39 9.49
C LEU A 36 17.74 -0.40 8.35
N ILE A 37 16.53 -0.88 8.58
CA ILE A 37 15.70 -1.51 7.55
C ILE A 37 14.76 -0.46 6.96
N ARG A 38 14.90 -0.17 5.66
CA ARG A 38 14.07 0.82 4.95
C ARG A 38 13.15 0.19 3.92
N TYR A 39 13.61 -0.86 3.24
CA TYR A 39 12.89 -1.47 2.14
C TYR A 39 12.43 -2.88 2.51
N PHE A 40 11.23 -3.23 2.07
CA PHE A 40 10.67 -4.57 2.18
C PHE A 40 10.37 -5.08 0.77
N VAL A 41 10.91 -6.26 0.43
CA VAL A 41 10.73 -6.86 -0.89
C VAL A 41 9.67 -7.95 -0.80
N PHE A 42 8.64 -7.85 -1.64
CA PHE A 42 7.68 -8.93 -1.88
C PHE A 42 7.68 -9.32 -3.36
N ASP A 43 7.13 -10.50 -3.65
CA ASP A 43 6.78 -10.87 -5.02
C ASP A 43 5.51 -10.12 -5.51
N GLY A 44 5.12 -10.38 -6.75
CA GLY A 44 3.99 -9.70 -7.39
C GLY A 44 2.60 -10.07 -6.85
N ALA A 45 2.46 -11.10 -6.01
CA ALA A 45 1.18 -11.42 -5.37
C ALA A 45 0.75 -10.30 -4.41
N PHE A 46 1.73 -9.59 -3.82
CA PHE A 46 1.56 -8.45 -2.92
C PHE A 46 1.72 -7.09 -3.62
N GLY A 47 1.75 -7.05 -4.95
CA GLY A 47 1.94 -5.83 -5.73
C GLY A 47 0.73 -4.89 -5.79
N HIS A 48 -0.13 -4.86 -4.76
CA HIS A 48 -1.41 -4.15 -4.73
C HIS A 48 -1.55 -3.20 -3.52
N ASN A 49 -2.54 -2.30 -3.55
CA ASN A 49 -2.67 -1.21 -2.58
C ASN A 49 -2.70 -1.68 -1.11
N ASN A 50 -3.51 -2.68 -0.76
CA ASN A 50 -3.61 -3.13 0.64
C ASN A 50 -2.27 -3.62 1.21
N ALA A 51 -1.43 -4.28 0.40
CA ALA A 51 -0.12 -4.73 0.82
C ALA A 51 0.87 -3.55 0.94
N LEU A 52 0.80 -2.56 0.04
CA LEU A 52 1.55 -1.31 0.17
C LEU A 52 1.20 -0.59 1.48
N GLN A 53 -0.09 -0.42 1.77
CA GLN A 53 -0.58 0.21 3.01
C GLN A 53 -0.10 -0.55 4.26
N MET A 54 -0.17 -1.88 4.25
CA MET A 54 0.37 -2.72 5.33
C MET A 54 1.85 -2.45 5.59
N VAL A 55 2.68 -2.37 4.54
CA VAL A 55 4.13 -2.12 4.65
C VAL A 55 4.41 -0.69 5.13
N GLN A 56 3.64 0.30 4.67
CA GLN A 56 3.74 1.68 5.13
C GLN A 56 3.38 1.84 6.62
N GLN A 57 2.40 1.08 7.13
CA GLN A 57 2.08 1.05 8.56
C GLN A 57 3.25 0.54 9.42
N LEU A 58 4.17 -0.22 8.84
CA LEU A 58 5.42 -0.67 9.48
C LEU A 58 6.59 0.30 9.25
N LYS A 59 6.33 1.48 8.65
CA LYS A 59 7.33 2.49 8.28
C LYS A 59 8.40 1.98 7.33
N LEU A 60 8.04 1.03 6.48
CA LEU A 60 8.89 0.47 5.43
C LEU A 60 8.41 0.92 4.03
N HIS A 61 9.30 0.82 3.05
CA HIS A 61 9.01 1.07 1.64
C HIS A 61 8.86 -0.27 0.91
N LEU A 62 7.75 -0.49 0.20
CA LEU A 62 7.53 -1.71 -0.57
C LEU A 62 8.28 -1.67 -1.91
N ILE A 63 8.99 -2.74 -2.23
CA ILE A 63 9.47 -3.07 -3.57
C ILE A 63 8.79 -4.38 -3.99
N SER A 64 8.01 -4.34 -5.06
CA SER A 64 7.30 -5.52 -5.59
C SER A 64 6.98 -5.34 -7.07
N LYS A 65 6.75 -6.45 -7.79
CA LYS A 65 6.17 -6.41 -9.13
C LYS A 65 4.70 -6.00 -9.03
N LEU A 66 4.24 -5.09 -9.90
CA LEU A 66 2.82 -4.73 -9.93
C LEU A 66 1.96 -5.95 -10.28
N ARG A 67 0.89 -6.15 -9.50
CA ARG A 67 -0.09 -7.20 -9.77
C ARG A 67 -0.97 -6.79 -10.96
N CYS A 68 -1.48 -7.75 -11.73
CA CYS A 68 -2.30 -7.49 -12.91
C CYS A 68 -3.59 -6.68 -12.65
N ASN A 69 -4.06 -6.66 -11.40
CA ASN A 69 -5.26 -5.94 -10.97
C ASN A 69 -4.97 -4.72 -10.09
N SER A 70 -3.73 -4.22 -10.10
CA SER A 70 -3.37 -3.03 -9.33
C SER A 70 -3.87 -1.76 -10.01
N ALA A 71 -4.64 -0.95 -9.27
CA ALA A 71 -5.04 0.37 -9.74
C ALA A 71 -3.82 1.31 -9.76
N LEU A 72 -3.54 1.91 -10.93
CA LEU A 72 -2.43 2.84 -11.13
C LEU A 72 -2.85 4.31 -10.99
N TYR A 73 -4.14 4.56 -10.77
CA TYR A 73 -4.71 5.88 -10.61
C TYR A 73 -5.87 5.82 -9.62
N LEU A 74 -6.13 6.94 -8.96
CA LEU A 74 -7.35 7.13 -8.19
C LEU A 74 -8.48 7.46 -9.17
N PRO A 75 -9.65 6.79 -9.09
CA PRO A 75 -10.79 7.15 -9.92
C PRO A 75 -11.12 8.64 -9.77
N TYR A 76 -11.19 9.36 -10.88
CA TYR A 76 -11.74 10.72 -10.87
C TYR A 76 -13.21 10.63 -10.45
N ASP A 77 -13.64 11.45 -9.51
CA ASP A 77 -15.00 11.50 -8.95
C ASP A 77 -15.79 12.74 -9.41
N GLY A 78 -15.11 13.73 -9.98
CA GLY A 78 -15.73 14.95 -10.50
C GLY A 78 -16.59 14.75 -11.77
N PRO A 79 -17.27 15.84 -12.21
CA PRO A 79 -18.23 15.81 -13.29
C PRO A 79 -17.60 15.40 -14.63
N TYR A 80 -18.34 14.62 -15.42
CA TYR A 80 -17.87 14.17 -16.73
C TYR A 80 -17.85 15.33 -17.73
N SER A 81 -16.68 15.63 -18.29
CA SER A 81 -16.45 16.77 -19.21
C SER A 81 -16.95 16.55 -20.64
N GLY A 82 -17.68 15.45 -20.90
CA GLY A 82 -18.21 15.13 -22.24
C GLY A 82 -17.22 14.42 -23.16
N ARG A 83 -15.92 14.42 -22.86
CA ARG A 83 -14.88 13.80 -23.70
C ARG A 83 -14.42 12.44 -23.15
N GLY A 84 -14.27 11.47 -24.06
CA GLY A 84 -13.76 10.12 -23.75
C GLY A 84 -14.85 9.08 -23.53
N ARG A 85 -14.50 8.00 -22.82
CA ARG A 85 -15.45 6.93 -22.48
C ARG A 85 -16.31 7.39 -21.29
N ARG A 86 -17.64 7.36 -21.44
CA ARG A 86 -18.58 7.56 -20.32
C ARG A 86 -18.32 6.51 -19.25
N ARG A 87 -18.34 6.92 -17.98
CA ARG A 87 -18.24 6.00 -16.84
C ARG A 87 -19.43 5.03 -16.86
N LYS A 88 -19.18 3.77 -16.48
CA LYS A 88 -20.24 2.79 -16.19
C LYS A 88 -20.75 3.01 -14.77
#